data_AF-A0A916RC49-F1
#
_entry.id   AF-A0A916RC49-F1
#
_cell.length_a   1.000
_cell.length_b   1.000
_cell.length_c   1.000
_cell.angle_alpha   90.00
_cell.angle_beta   90.00
_cell.angle_gamma   90.00
#
_symmetry.space_group_name_H-M   'P 1'
#
loop_
_entity.id
_entity.type
_entity.pdbx_description
1 polymer ?
#
loop_
_entity_poly.entity_id
_entity_poly.type
_entity_poly.pdbx_seq_one_letter_code
_entity_poly.pdbx_strand_id
1 'polypeptide(L)' 'MQIQDYFNFLAPDDIRIKGSRIGIESVLYEYIYRAKTPEEIAEQFETITLEDVYATILYYIFNPLGFNQR' A
#
# COMPACT_ATOMS: atom_id res chain seq x y z
N MET A 1 -16.84 5.54 -1.15
CA MET A 1 -15.64 5.30 -0.33
C MET A 1 -14.60 6.32 -0.71
N GLN A 2 -13.93 6.90 0.28
CA GLN A 2 -12.73 7.69 0.08
C GLN A 2 -11.53 6.74 0.09
N ILE A 3 -10.46 7.07 -0.64
CA ILE A 3 -9.27 6.20 -0.69
C ILE A 3 -8.62 6.03 0.69
N GLN A 4 -8.77 7.02 1.56
CA GLN A 4 -8.29 6.97 2.94
C GLN A 4 -9.02 5.91 3.78
N ASP A 5 -10.21 5.46 3.37
CA ASP A 5 -11.00 4.46 4.10
C ASP A 5 -10.35 3.06 4.09
N TYR A 6 -9.39 2.82 3.18
CA TYR A 6 -8.61 1.57 3.07
C TYR A 6 -7.45 1.51 4.07
N PHE A 7 -7.15 2.59 4.79
CA PHE A 7 -5.95 2.69 5.62
C PHE A 7 -6.25 3.01 7.09
N ASN A 8 -5.34 2.59 7.96
CA ASN A 8 -5.22 3.04 9.34
C ASN A 8 -3.93 3.87 9.46
N PHE A 9 -4.07 5.15 9.80
CA PHE A 9 -2.94 6.07 10.02
C PHE A 9 -2.54 6.02 11.49
N LEU A 10 -1.46 5.28 11.80
CA LEU A 10 -0.97 5.12 13.17
C LEU A 10 0.02 6.24 13.53
N ALA A 11 0.83 6.66 12.56
CA ALA A 11 1.79 7.77 12.65
C ALA A 11 2.02 8.38 11.26
N PRO A 12 2.70 9.54 11.13
CA PRO A 12 3.01 10.14 9.83
C PRO A 12 3.75 9.21 8.86
N ASP A 13 4.55 8.28 9.37
CA ASP A 13 5.31 7.28 8.60
C ASP A 13 4.86 5.83 8.86
N ASP A 14 3.74 5.62 9.58
CA ASP A 14 3.15 4.30 9.82
C ASP A 14 1.69 4.29 9.36
N ILE A 15 1.50 3.78 8.14
CA ILE A 15 0.19 3.63 7.49
C ILE A 15 -0.02 2.14 7.20
N ARG A 16 -1.07 1.57 7.81
CA ARG A 16 -1.43 0.15 7.65
C ARG A 16 -2.64 0.00 6.74
N ILE A 17 -2.68 -1.08 5.97
CA ILE A 17 -3.87 -1.49 5.24
C ILE A 17 -4.92 -1.95 6.26
N LYS A 18 -6.15 -1.44 6.14
CA LYS A 18 -7.21 -1.68 7.12
C LYS A 18 -7.58 -3.16 7.18
N GLY A 19 -7.72 -3.69 8.39
CA GLY A 19 -7.98 -5.12 8.60
C GLY A 19 -6.74 -6.01 8.45
N SER A 20 -5.58 -5.44 8.11
CA SER A 20 -4.31 -6.14 8.00
C SER A 20 -3.24 -5.52 8.92
N ARG A 21 -2.15 -6.27 9.12
CA ARG A 21 -0.90 -5.78 9.74
C ARG A 21 0.11 -5.30 8.70
N ILE A 22 -0.19 -5.47 7.42
CA ILE A 22 0.68 -5.06 6.32
C ILE A 22 0.68 -3.54 6.23
N GLY A 23 1.87 -2.95 6.27
CA GLY A 23 2.05 -1.53 5.98
C GLY A 23 2.12 -1.28 4.48
N ILE A 24 1.76 -0.08 4.07
CA ILE A 24 1.76 0.30 2.64
C ILE A 24 3.18 0.19 2.04
N GLU A 25 4.23 0.30 2.87
CA GLU A 25 5.63 0.11 2.47
C GLU A 25 5.89 -1.24 1.81
N SER A 26 5.24 -2.31 2.29
CA SER A 26 5.47 -3.66 1.76
C SER A 26 4.91 -3.78 0.33
N VAL A 27 3.74 -3.20 0.09
CA VAL A 27 3.12 -3.16 -1.25
C VAL A 27 3.93 -2.27 -2.19
N LEU A 28 4.31 -1.07 -1.73
CA LEU A 28 5.09 -0.13 -2.55
C LEU A 28 6.49 -0.65 -2.87
N TYR A 29 7.09 -1.42 -1.97
CA TYR A 29 8.39 -2.05 -2.24
C TYR A 29 8.30 -3.02 -3.44
N GLU A 30 7.30 -3.90 -3.44
CA GLU A 30 7.08 -4.85 -4.53
C GLU A 30 6.69 -4.15 -5.84
N TYR A 31 5.92 -3.08 -5.77
CA TYR A 31 5.54 -2.30 -6.96
C TYR A 31 6.72 -1.52 -7.57
N ILE A 32 7.44 -0.73 -6.75
CA ILE A 32 8.46 0.21 -7.23
C ILE A 32 9.79 -0.48 -7.53
N TYR A 33 10.26 -1.35 -6.63
CA TYR A 33 11.61 -1.93 -6.73
C TYR A 33 11.64 -3.32 -7.33
N ARG A 34 10.51 -4.04 -7.31
CA ARG A 34 10.39 -5.38 -7.91
C ARG A 34 9.62 -5.39 -9.22
N ALA A 35 9.03 -4.24 -9.60
CA ALA A 35 8.27 -4.05 -10.83
C ALA A 35 7.15 -5.09 -11.01
N LYS A 36 6.57 -5.56 -9.90
CA LYS A 36 5.46 -6.53 -9.92
C LYS A 36 4.15 -5.86 -10.25
N THR A 37 3.26 -6.60 -10.91
CA THR A 37 1.89 -6.12 -11.14
C THR A 37 1.08 -6.14 -9.84
N PRO A 38 0.01 -5.33 -9.72
CA PRO A 38 -0.89 -5.39 -8.57
C PRO A 38 -1.42 -6.79 -8.27
N GLU A 39 -1.70 -7.59 -9.30
CA GLU A 39 -2.16 -8.98 -9.19
C GLU A 39 -1.09 -9.88 -8.54
N GLU A 40 0.15 -9.81 -9.02
CA GLU A 40 1.27 -10.57 -8.44
C GLU A 40 1.55 -10.15 -6.99
N ILE A 41 1.33 -8.88 -6.64
CA ILE A 41 1.49 -8.38 -5.27
C ILE A 41 0.38 -8.94 -4.38
N ALA A 42 -0.88 -8.91 -4.82
CA ALA A 42 -2.00 -9.42 -4.05
C ALA A 42 -1.84 -10.92 -3.71
N GLU A 43 -1.28 -11.71 -4.62
CA GLU A 43 -1.00 -13.13 -4.39
C GLU A 43 0.04 -13.42 -3.30
N GLN A 44 0.88 -12.42 -2.95
CA GLN A 44 1.92 -12.59 -1.92
C GLN A 44 1.42 -12.36 -0.49
N PHE A 45 0.24 -11.77 -0.33
CA PHE A 45 -0.27 -11.34 0.97
C PHE A 45 -1.64 -11.96 1.24
N GLU A 46 -1.70 -12.91 2.17
CA GLU A 46 -2.94 -13.63 2.49
C GLU A 46 -4.05 -12.76 3.11
N THR A 47 -3.70 -11.58 3.63
CA THR A 47 -4.60 -10.74 4.46
C THR A 47 -5.05 -9.44 3.79
N ILE A 48 -4.64 -9.19 2.55
CA ILE A 48 -5.05 -8.01 1.78
C ILE A 48 -5.61 -8.46 0.44
N THR A 49 -6.49 -7.65 -0.13
CA THR A 49 -7.12 -7.92 -1.41
C THR A 49 -6.40 -7.18 -2.54
N LEU A 50 -6.70 -7.56 -3.79
CA LEU A 50 -6.27 -6.80 -4.96
C LEU A 50 -6.75 -5.34 -4.91
N GLU A 51 -7.93 -5.10 -4.35
CA GLU A 51 -8.47 -3.76 -4.14
C GLU A 51 -7.61 -2.92 -3.20
N ASP A 52 -7.13 -3.50 -2.09
CA ASP A 52 -6.22 -2.85 -1.16
C ASP A 52 -4.87 -2.50 -1.81
N VAL A 53 -4.36 -3.39 -2.67
CA VAL A 53 -3.13 -3.15 -3.43
C VAL A 53 -3.30 -1.97 -4.40
N TYR A 54 -4.39 -1.95 -5.17
CA TYR A 54 -4.70 -0.83 -6.06
C TYR A 54 -4.91 0.47 -5.30
N ALA A 55 -5.62 0.44 -4.18
CA ALA A 55 -5.81 1.62 -3.32
C ALA A 55 -4.46 2.14 -2.80
N THR A 56 -3.55 1.24 -2.40
CA THR A 56 -2.21 1.60 -1.92
C THR A 56 -1.39 2.28 -3.01
N ILE A 57 -1.36 1.72 -4.22
CA ILE A 57 -0.62 2.29 -5.35
C ILE A 57 -1.21 3.65 -5.73
N LEU A 58 -2.53 3.77 -5.81
CA LEU A 58 -3.21 5.01 -6.14
C LEU A 58 -2.97 6.10 -5.08
N TYR A 59 -3.00 5.73 -3.80
CA TYR A 59 -2.68 6.63 -2.69
C TYR A 59 -1.25 7.18 -2.79
N TYR A 60 -0.29 6.31 -3.11
CA TYR A 60 1.11 6.69 -3.33
C TYR A 60 1.28 7.63 -4.53
N ILE A 61 0.64 7.35 -5.67
CA ILE A 61 0.73 8.19 -6.87
C ILE A 61 0.26 9.63 -6.58
N PHE A 62 -0.79 9.79 -5.78
CA PHE A 62 -1.28 11.12 -5.39
C PHE A 62 -0.49 11.76 -4.24
N ASN A 63 0.28 10.99 -3.47
CA ASN A 63 1.05 11.46 -2.31
C ASN A 63 2.52 10.95 -2.29
N PRO A 64 3.33 11.20 -3.34
CA PRO A 64 4.64 10.57 -3.50
C PRO A 64 5.73 11.11 -2.54
N LEU A 65 5.48 12.24 -1.87
CA LEU A 65 6.49 12.99 -1.10
C LEU A 65 6.92 12.31 0.22
N GLY A 66 6.19 11.30 0.70
CA GLY A 66 6.50 10.62 1.98
C GLY A 66 7.42 9.40 1.90
N PHE A 67 7.53 8.74 0.73
CA PHE A 67 8.22 7.44 0.60
C PHE A 67 9.63 7.51 -0.02
N ASN A 68 9.92 8.52 -0.84
CA ASN A 68 11.19 8.64 -1.57
C ASN A 68 12.36 9.23 -0.75
N GLN A 69 12.24 9.32 0.58
CA GLN A 69 13.26 9.93 1.46
C GLN A 69 14.02 8.94 2.36
N ARG A 70 13.96 7.63 2.10
CA ARG A 70 14.77 6.64 2.82
C ARG A 70 15.47 5.69 1.86
#